data_AF-A0A061HCN6-F1
#
_entry.id   AF-A0A061HCN6-F1
#
_cell.length_a   1.000
_cell.length_b   1.000
_cell.length_c   1.000
_cell.angle_alpha   90.00
_cell.angle_beta   90.00
_cell.angle_gamma   90.00
#
_symmetry.space_group_name_H-M   'P 1'
#
loop_
_entity.id
_entity.type
_entity.pdbx_description
1 polymer ?
#
loop_
_entity_poly.entity_id
_entity_poly.type
_entity_poly.pdbx_seq_one_letter_code
_entity_poly.pdbx_strand_id
1 'polypeptide(L)'
;MELFLKFLARDKGFISYNSEIVKLRSADEADLITTEDTTIASLKSLIQDLDAKIFYLSERLASLDAAAKEAVTNKNREAAIVALRSKKGLIKTLNERQGTLLQLENVLSSIEKAADQIELVKVMEASSQALANLSKEAGGIDKVEYVVGRLQQEMSLVDEITTSTGLGFNDIIQDIEVDEELEFMEKEEREKATKDRANREQKEAAETKQILDALNDAGISAKDDRSTQSKGPELISNEQSISIAAVEKPISE
;
A
#
# COMPACT_ATOMS: atom_id res chain seq x y z
N MET A 1 -27.69 -28.97 5.86
CA MET A 1 -26.41 -28.75 5.17
C MET A 1 -25.73 -30.08 4.80
N GLU A 2 -25.68 -31.07 5.71
CA GLU A 2 -25.05 -32.37 5.43
C GLU A 2 -25.64 -33.16 4.25
N LEU A 3 -26.95 -33.11 4.00
CA LEU A 3 -27.55 -33.77 2.85
C LEU A 3 -27.02 -33.24 1.50
N PHE A 4 -26.69 -31.95 1.44
CA PHE A 4 -26.14 -31.31 0.25
C PHE A 4 -24.68 -31.74 0.03
N LEU A 5 -23.87 -31.76 1.10
CA LEU A 5 -22.49 -32.24 1.05
C LEU A 5 -22.42 -33.72 0.66
N LYS A 6 -23.32 -34.55 1.21
CA LYS A 6 -23.43 -35.97 0.86
C LYS A 6 -23.82 -36.19 -0.60
N PHE A 7 -24.71 -35.36 -1.14
CA PHE A 7 -25.10 -35.38 -2.55
C PHE A 7 -23.94 -34.97 -3.46
N LEU A 8 -23.22 -33.90 -3.13
CA LEU A 8 -22.06 -33.44 -3.91
C LEU A 8 -20.89 -34.42 -3.90
N ALA A 9 -20.63 -35.09 -2.77
CA ALA A 9 -19.61 -36.13 -2.68
C ALA A 9 -20.00 -37.39 -3.47
N ARG A 10 -21.24 -37.88 -3.30
CA ARG A 10 -21.67 -39.16 -3.88
C ARG A 10 -22.09 -39.07 -5.35
N ASP A 11 -22.95 -38.11 -5.69
CA ASP A 11 -23.61 -38.07 -7.01
C ASP A 11 -22.84 -37.19 -8.00
N LYS A 12 -22.01 -36.26 -7.50
CA LYS A 12 -21.16 -35.40 -8.34
C LYS A 12 -19.67 -35.69 -8.24
N GLY A 13 -19.20 -36.27 -7.13
CA GLY A 13 -17.79 -36.60 -6.95
C GLY A 13 -16.87 -35.37 -7.03
N PHE A 14 -17.35 -34.18 -6.67
CA PHE A 14 -16.53 -32.96 -6.73
C PHE A 14 -15.91 -32.58 -5.38
N ILE A 15 -16.29 -33.26 -4.30
CA ILE A 15 -15.82 -32.91 -2.97
C ILE A 15 -15.54 -34.14 -2.12
N SER A 16 -14.55 -34.02 -1.25
CA SER A 16 -14.37 -34.84 -0.05
C SER A 16 -14.64 -33.96 1.15
N TYR A 17 -15.47 -34.41 2.10
CA TYR A 17 -15.83 -33.60 3.27
C TYR A 17 -15.73 -34.39 4.57
N ASN A 18 -15.32 -33.71 5.63
CA ASN A 18 -15.49 -34.16 7.02
C ASN A 18 -16.35 -33.11 7.77
N SER A 19 -16.45 -33.22 9.09
CA SER A 19 -17.25 -32.29 9.92
C SER A 19 -16.72 -30.84 9.94
N GLU A 20 -15.49 -30.61 9.48
CA GLU A 20 -14.78 -29.33 9.65
C GLU A 20 -14.25 -28.73 8.33
N ILE A 21 -14.03 -29.56 7.31
CA ILE A 21 -13.33 -29.24 6.08
C ILE A 21 -14.10 -29.81 4.88
N VAL A 22 -14.23 -28.98 3.84
CA VAL A 22 -14.68 -29.39 2.51
C VAL A 22 -13.52 -29.20 1.54
N LYS A 23 -12.94 -30.31 1.08
CA LYS A 23 -11.93 -30.34 0.03
C LYS A 23 -12.62 -30.43 -1.33
N LEU A 24 -12.27 -29.52 -2.24
CA LEU A 24 -12.68 -29.58 -3.64
C LEU A 24 -11.72 -30.52 -4.38
N ARG A 25 -12.29 -31.50 -5.07
CA ARG A 25 -11.55 -32.57 -5.75
C ARG A 25 -11.47 -32.25 -7.24
N SER A 26 -10.26 -32.28 -7.81
CA SER A 26 -10.08 -32.38 -9.26
C SER A 26 -10.25 -33.84 -9.70
N ALA A 27 -10.67 -34.09 -10.94
CA ALA A 27 -11.11 -35.43 -11.40
C ALA A 27 -10.10 -36.57 -11.16
N ASP A 28 -8.79 -36.25 -11.03
CA ASP A 28 -7.70 -37.20 -10.81
C ASP A 28 -7.20 -37.30 -9.35
N GLU A 29 -7.78 -36.55 -8.41
CA GLU A 29 -7.36 -36.56 -7.00
C GLU A 29 -8.07 -37.64 -6.17
N ALA A 30 -7.36 -38.25 -5.23
CA ALA A 30 -7.91 -39.28 -4.35
C ALA A 30 -8.92 -38.69 -3.34
N ASP A 31 -9.90 -39.49 -2.93
CA ASP A 31 -11.01 -39.10 -2.03
C ASP A 31 -10.60 -38.83 -0.57
N LEU A 32 -9.31 -38.82 -0.25
CA LEU A 32 -8.80 -38.74 1.11
C LEU A 32 -8.40 -37.30 1.46
N ILE A 33 -8.98 -36.78 2.55
CA ILE A 33 -8.51 -35.56 3.19
C ILE A 33 -7.20 -35.90 3.90
N THR A 34 -6.13 -35.22 3.55
CA THR A 34 -4.81 -35.49 4.12
C THR A 34 -4.54 -34.62 5.36
N THR A 35 -3.48 -34.93 6.08
CA THR A 35 -3.02 -34.12 7.23
C THR A 35 -2.60 -32.71 6.81
N GLU A 36 -2.08 -32.56 5.59
CA GLU A 36 -1.71 -31.28 5.00
C GLU A 36 -2.95 -30.42 4.76
N ASP A 37 -4.03 -31.00 4.22
CA ASP A 37 -5.30 -30.31 3.99
C ASP A 37 -5.87 -29.75 5.31
N THR A 38 -5.79 -30.53 6.40
CA THR A 38 -6.23 -30.07 7.74
C THR A 38 -5.40 -28.92 8.28
N THR A 39 -4.09 -28.94 8.01
CA THR A 39 -3.17 -27.90 8.46
C THR A 39 -3.38 -26.61 7.67
N ILE A 40 -3.59 -26.71 6.35
CA ILE A 40 -3.90 -25.56 5.48
C ILE A 40 -5.23 -24.94 5.87
N ALA A 41 -6.26 -25.76 6.14
CA ALA A 41 -7.55 -25.28 6.62
C ALA A 41 -7.41 -24.52 7.96
N SER A 42 -6.65 -25.08 8.90
CA SER A 42 -6.36 -24.44 10.19
C SER A 42 -5.61 -23.11 10.03
N LEU A 43 -4.64 -23.04 9.12
CA LEU A 43 -3.91 -21.82 8.78
C LEU A 43 -4.86 -20.75 8.20
N LYS A 44 -5.73 -21.12 7.27
CA LYS A 44 -6.73 -20.21 6.68
C LYS A 44 -7.72 -19.70 7.74
N SER A 45 -8.17 -20.57 8.65
CA SER A 45 -9.02 -20.15 9.78
C SER A 45 -8.30 -19.17 10.70
N LEU A 46 -7.01 -19.41 11.00
CA LEU A 46 -6.21 -18.51 11.84
C LEU A 46 -6.02 -17.12 11.20
N ILE A 47 -5.82 -17.07 9.88
CA ILE A 47 -5.75 -15.82 9.11
C ILE A 47 -7.06 -15.04 9.24
N GLN A 48 -8.20 -15.68 8.97
CA GLN A 48 -9.52 -15.05 9.10
C GLN A 48 -9.80 -14.54 10.52
N ASP A 49 -9.43 -15.33 11.54
CA ASP A 49 -9.57 -14.93 12.94
C ASP A 49 -8.69 -13.72 13.28
N LEU A 50 -7.47 -13.66 12.75
CA LEU A 50 -6.57 -12.53 12.95
C LEU A 50 -7.08 -11.28 12.23
N ASP A 51 -7.59 -11.40 11.02
CA ASP A 51 -8.22 -10.29 10.28
C ASP A 51 -9.40 -9.70 11.04
N ALA A 52 -10.31 -10.55 11.53
CA ALA A 52 -11.46 -10.10 12.33
C ALA A 52 -11.00 -9.35 13.61
N LYS A 53 -9.95 -9.85 14.27
CA LYS A 53 -9.36 -9.18 15.44
C LYS A 53 -8.70 -7.87 15.07
N ILE A 54 -7.96 -7.79 13.97
CA ILE A 54 -7.33 -6.56 13.47
C ILE A 54 -8.40 -5.52 13.13
N PHE A 55 -9.50 -5.92 12.50
CA PHE A 55 -10.63 -5.05 12.22
C PHE A 55 -11.22 -4.45 13.50
N TYR A 56 -11.50 -5.29 14.51
CA TYR A 56 -11.99 -4.82 15.81
C TYR A 56 -11.00 -3.88 16.52
N LEU A 57 -9.71 -4.19 16.50
CA LEU A 57 -8.68 -3.31 17.08
C LEU A 57 -8.57 -1.98 16.33
N SER A 58 -8.80 -1.97 15.02
CA SER A 58 -8.82 -0.76 14.19
C SER A 58 -10.02 0.14 14.51
N GLU A 59 -11.20 -0.44 14.70
CA GLU A 59 -12.39 0.30 15.15
C GLU A 59 -12.16 0.89 16.55
N ARG A 60 -11.58 0.09 17.46
CA ARG A 60 -11.23 0.56 18.80
C ARG A 60 -10.20 1.70 18.76
N LEU A 61 -9.27 1.67 17.82
CA LEU A 61 -8.30 2.73 17.60
C LEU A 61 -8.98 4.03 17.16
N ALA A 62 -9.95 3.95 16.25
CA ALA A 62 -10.74 5.11 15.81
C ALA A 62 -11.55 5.70 16.98
N SER A 63 -12.15 4.86 17.83
CA SER A 63 -12.85 5.29 19.05
C SER A 63 -11.92 6.01 20.04
N LEU A 64 -10.71 5.49 20.27
CA LEU A 64 -9.72 6.15 21.14
C LEU A 64 -9.20 7.47 20.54
N ASP A 65 -9.09 7.55 19.22
CA ASP A 65 -8.71 8.80 18.54
C ASP A 65 -9.79 9.87 18.68
N ALA A 66 -11.06 9.51 18.53
CA ALA A 66 -12.19 10.40 18.78
C ALA A 66 -12.24 10.87 20.24
N ALA A 67 -12.07 9.95 21.20
CA ALA A 67 -12.04 10.28 22.62
C ALA A 67 -10.85 11.19 22.98
N ALA A 68 -9.68 10.98 22.37
CA ALA A 68 -8.52 11.85 22.56
C ALA A 68 -8.79 13.27 22.01
N LYS A 69 -9.39 13.38 20.83
CA LYS A 69 -9.79 14.67 20.23
C LYS A 69 -10.80 15.40 21.12
N GLU A 70 -11.82 14.69 21.60
CA GLU A 70 -12.84 15.26 22.50
C GLU A 70 -12.21 15.76 23.81
N ALA A 71 -11.36 14.96 24.46
CA ALA A 71 -10.67 15.35 25.69
C ALA A 71 -9.79 16.61 25.50
N VAL A 72 -9.16 16.77 24.33
CA VAL A 72 -8.40 17.98 23.98
C VAL A 72 -9.34 19.19 23.82
N THR A 73 -10.48 19.03 23.14
CA THR A 73 -11.46 20.14 22.99
C THR A 73 -12.04 20.57 24.32
N ASN A 74 -12.29 19.63 25.23
CA ASN A 74 -12.79 19.87 26.58
C ASN A 74 -11.70 20.36 27.56
N LYS A 75 -10.47 20.61 27.07
CA LYS A 75 -9.29 21.03 27.86
C LYS A 75 -8.96 20.09 29.02
N ASN A 76 -9.38 18.83 28.94
CA ASN A 76 -9.06 17.82 29.93
C ASN A 76 -7.75 17.12 29.58
N ARG A 77 -6.64 17.71 30.03
CA ARG A 77 -5.28 17.26 29.71
C ARG A 77 -5.00 15.83 30.20
N GLU A 78 -5.46 15.45 31.39
CA GLU A 78 -5.20 14.12 31.93
C GLU A 78 -5.91 13.03 31.12
N ALA A 79 -7.19 13.24 30.80
CA ALA A 79 -7.95 12.32 29.96
C ALA A 79 -7.34 12.19 28.55
N ALA A 80 -6.88 13.29 27.95
CA ALA A 80 -6.21 13.27 26.66
C ALA A 80 -4.90 12.46 26.69
N ILE A 81 -4.07 12.63 27.73
CA ILE A 81 -2.81 11.89 27.87
C ILE A 81 -3.07 10.39 28.03
N VAL A 82 -4.06 10.00 28.83
CA VAL A 82 -4.44 8.59 29.02
C VAL A 82 -4.94 7.99 27.70
N ALA A 83 -5.83 8.68 26.98
CA ALA A 83 -6.35 8.22 25.69
C ALA A 83 -5.23 8.05 24.66
N LEU A 84 -4.29 9.00 24.57
CA LEU A 84 -3.14 8.93 23.67
C LEU A 84 -2.17 7.79 24.04
N ARG A 85 -1.94 7.53 25.32
CA ARG A 85 -1.09 6.42 25.76
C ARG A 85 -1.72 5.07 25.38
N SER A 86 -3.02 4.91 25.61
CA SER A 86 -3.78 3.73 25.20
C SER A 86 -3.78 3.56 23.68
N LYS A 87 -3.97 4.65 22.93
CA LYS A 87 -3.87 4.67 21.46
C LYS A 87 -2.50 4.16 21.00
N LYS A 88 -1.41 4.67 21.58
CA LYS A 88 -0.04 4.25 21.24
C LYS A 88 0.19 2.76 21.50
N GLY A 89 -0.29 2.24 22.64
CA GLY A 89 -0.21 0.82 22.96
C GLY A 89 -0.96 -0.03 21.92
N LEU A 90 -2.17 0.39 21.56
CA LEU A 90 -3.00 -0.29 20.57
C LEU A 90 -2.37 -0.29 19.18
N ILE A 91 -1.77 0.82 18.73
CA ILE A 91 -1.02 0.89 17.45
C ILE A 91 0.12 -0.12 17.45
N LYS A 92 0.89 -0.21 18.54
CA LYS A 92 1.98 -1.19 18.62
C LYS A 92 1.48 -2.62 18.46
N THR A 93 0.42 -2.98 19.19
CA THR A 93 -0.20 -4.30 19.08
C THR A 93 -0.78 -4.54 17.69
N LEU A 94 -1.41 -3.55 17.09
CA LEU A 94 -1.96 -3.65 15.73
C LEU A 94 -0.86 -3.91 14.71
N ASN A 95 0.26 -3.19 14.78
CA ASN A 95 1.41 -3.41 13.90
C ASN A 95 2.02 -4.81 14.08
N GLU A 96 2.16 -5.28 15.32
CA GLU A 96 2.65 -6.64 15.62
C GLU A 96 1.70 -7.71 15.03
N ARG A 97 0.39 -7.51 15.14
CA ARG A 97 -0.63 -8.42 14.59
C ARG A 97 -0.66 -8.41 13.07
N GLN A 98 -0.58 -7.23 12.44
CA GLN A 98 -0.46 -7.11 10.98
C GLN A 98 0.83 -7.77 10.46
N GLY A 99 1.95 -7.59 11.14
CA GLY A 99 3.19 -8.29 10.79
C GLY A 99 3.05 -9.81 10.87
N THR A 100 2.34 -10.31 11.89
CA THR A 100 2.05 -11.75 12.03
C THR A 100 1.12 -12.25 10.91
N LEU A 101 0.08 -11.48 10.57
CA LEU A 101 -0.83 -11.78 9.46
C LEU A 101 -0.06 -11.94 8.15
N LEU A 102 0.77 -10.94 7.80
CA LEU A 102 1.60 -10.99 6.59
C LEU A 102 2.53 -12.20 6.57
N GLN A 103 3.08 -12.59 7.73
CA GLN A 103 3.90 -13.81 7.81
C GLN A 103 3.08 -15.07 7.50
N LEU A 104 1.86 -15.19 8.02
CA LEU A 104 0.99 -16.33 7.75
C LEU A 104 0.51 -16.36 6.29
N GLU A 105 0.19 -15.22 5.70
CA GLU A 105 -0.15 -15.10 4.28
C GLU A 105 1.03 -15.49 3.38
N ASN A 106 2.24 -15.07 3.72
CA ASN A 106 3.45 -15.48 3.00
C ASN A 106 3.69 -16.99 3.08
N VAL A 107 3.43 -17.61 4.24
CA VAL A 107 3.50 -19.07 4.38
C VAL A 107 2.46 -19.73 3.49
N LEU A 108 1.22 -19.23 3.47
CA LEU A 108 0.16 -19.76 2.59
C LEU A 108 0.54 -19.64 1.11
N SER A 109 1.03 -18.47 0.68
CA SER A 109 1.52 -18.27 -0.69
C SER A 109 2.70 -19.17 -1.03
N SER A 110 3.57 -19.45 -0.07
CA SER A 110 4.69 -20.40 -0.26
C SER A 110 4.21 -21.83 -0.44
N ILE A 111 3.14 -22.23 0.25
CA ILE A 111 2.50 -23.54 0.08
C ILE A 111 1.88 -23.64 -1.32
N GLU A 112 1.19 -22.60 -1.78
CA GLU A 112 0.60 -22.54 -3.12
C GLU A 112 1.68 -22.64 -4.21
N LYS A 113 2.77 -21.86 -4.09
CA LYS A 113 3.92 -21.97 -5.00
C LYS A 113 4.55 -23.37 -5.01
N ALA A 114 4.64 -24.01 -3.84
CA ALA A 114 5.16 -25.38 -3.76
C ALA A 114 4.22 -26.38 -4.45
N ALA A 115 2.90 -26.18 -4.37
CA ALA A 115 1.92 -26.98 -5.09
C ALA A 115 2.05 -26.80 -6.61
N ASP A 116 2.19 -25.56 -7.08
CA ASP A 116 2.43 -25.24 -8.50
C ASP A 116 3.73 -25.88 -9.00
N GLN A 117 4.78 -25.88 -8.16
CA GLN A 117 6.05 -26.51 -8.49
C GLN A 117 5.91 -28.04 -8.66
N ILE A 118 5.07 -28.69 -7.85
CA ILE A 118 4.78 -30.12 -8.02
C ILE A 118 4.07 -30.37 -9.35
N GLU A 119 3.12 -29.51 -9.73
CA GLU A 119 2.43 -29.60 -11.02
C GLU A 119 3.39 -29.39 -12.20
N LEU A 120 4.26 -28.37 -12.11
CA LEU A 120 5.31 -28.13 -13.10
C LEU A 120 6.20 -29.37 -13.29
N VAL A 121 6.62 -30.01 -12.19
CA VAL A 121 7.43 -31.23 -12.26
C VAL A 121 6.68 -32.36 -12.98
N LYS A 122 5.38 -32.56 -12.71
CA LYS A 122 4.56 -33.54 -13.44
C LYS A 122 4.48 -33.24 -14.94
N VAL A 123 4.32 -31.98 -15.32
CA VAL A 123 4.31 -31.56 -16.73
C VAL A 123 5.67 -31.79 -17.38
N MET A 124 6.77 -31.52 -16.67
CA MET A 124 8.13 -31.80 -17.15
C MET A 124 8.37 -33.30 -17.32
N GLU A 125 7.90 -34.15 -16.41
CA GLU A 125 7.97 -35.61 -16.54
C GLU A 125 7.19 -36.10 -17.77
N ALA A 126 5.95 -35.63 -17.95
CA ALA A 126 5.15 -35.96 -19.12
C ALA A 126 5.81 -35.49 -20.43
N SER A 127 6.38 -34.27 -20.43
CA SER A 127 7.12 -33.73 -21.58
C SER A 127 8.38 -34.54 -21.89
N SER A 128 9.14 -34.94 -20.86
CA SER A 128 10.31 -35.79 -20.99
C SER A 128 9.95 -37.17 -21.57
N GLN A 129 8.86 -37.78 -21.11
CA GLN A 129 8.34 -39.04 -21.66
C GLN A 129 7.89 -38.88 -23.12
N ALA A 130 7.17 -37.79 -23.45
CA ALA A 130 6.77 -37.49 -24.81
C ALA A 130 7.97 -37.30 -25.74
N LEU A 131 9.00 -36.57 -25.30
CA LEU A 131 10.25 -36.39 -26.03
C LEU A 131 11.01 -37.72 -26.19
N ALA A 132 11.04 -38.57 -25.17
CA ALA A 132 11.66 -39.90 -25.25
C ALA A 132 10.95 -40.79 -26.27
N ASN A 133 9.62 -40.77 -26.28
CA ASN A 133 8.82 -41.53 -27.25
C ASN A 133 9.02 -41.00 -28.67
N LEU A 134 8.98 -39.68 -28.87
CA LEU A 134 9.23 -39.05 -30.16
C LEU A 134 10.65 -39.31 -30.65
N SER A 135 11.65 -39.27 -29.78
CA SER A 135 13.04 -39.61 -30.11
C SER A 135 13.19 -41.06 -30.54
N LYS A 136 12.48 -41.99 -29.87
CA LYS A 136 12.45 -43.40 -30.25
C LYS A 136 11.79 -43.63 -31.61
N GLU A 137 10.73 -42.89 -31.93
CA GLU A 137 10.00 -43.00 -33.20
C GLU A 137 10.67 -42.27 -34.37
N ALA A 138 11.38 -41.16 -34.09
CA ALA A 138 12.18 -40.40 -35.06
C ALA A 138 13.48 -41.13 -35.49
N GLY A 139 13.81 -42.27 -34.85
CA GLY A 139 14.88 -43.16 -35.27
C GLY A 139 16.00 -43.37 -34.25
N GLY A 140 15.78 -43.06 -32.97
CA GLY A 140 16.75 -43.26 -31.90
C GLY A 140 17.84 -42.17 -31.84
N ILE A 141 18.59 -42.16 -30.72
CA ILE A 141 19.67 -41.19 -30.43
C ILE A 141 20.64 -41.02 -31.62
N ASP A 142 20.95 -42.09 -32.34
CA ASP A 142 21.89 -42.06 -33.48
C ASP A 142 21.43 -41.14 -34.63
N LYS A 143 20.13 -41.06 -34.90
CA LYS A 143 19.58 -40.19 -35.96
C LYS A 143 19.41 -38.75 -35.48
N VAL A 144 19.09 -38.56 -34.21
CA VAL A 144 18.97 -37.23 -33.59
C VAL A 144 20.34 -36.58 -33.48
N GLU A 145 21.39 -37.31 -33.08
CA GLU A 145 22.76 -36.79 -33.01
C GLU A 145 23.30 -36.39 -34.40
N TYR A 146 22.97 -37.16 -35.45
CA TYR A 146 23.26 -36.78 -36.84
C TYR A 146 22.50 -35.52 -37.31
N VAL A 147 21.22 -35.38 -36.95
CA VAL A 147 20.41 -34.22 -37.36
C VAL A 147 20.74 -32.97 -36.55
N VAL A 148 20.98 -33.09 -35.24
CA VAL A 148 21.44 -31.99 -34.37
C VAL A 148 22.83 -31.53 -34.77
N GLY A 149 23.74 -32.44 -35.13
CA GLY A 149 25.05 -32.08 -35.68
C GLY A 149 24.95 -31.28 -36.98
N ARG A 150 24.05 -31.65 -37.91
CA ARG A 150 23.78 -30.87 -39.12
C ARG A 150 23.10 -29.52 -38.83
N LEU A 151 22.19 -29.46 -37.86
CA LEU A 151 21.52 -28.22 -37.47
C LEU A 151 22.46 -27.23 -36.77
N GLN A 152 23.35 -27.69 -35.88
CA GLN A 152 24.36 -26.82 -35.25
C GLN A 152 25.32 -26.24 -36.29
N GLN A 153 25.67 -27.02 -37.31
CA GLN A 153 26.51 -26.54 -38.40
C GLN A 153 25.81 -25.46 -39.24
N GLU A 154 24.50 -25.58 -39.49
CA GLU A 154 23.72 -24.53 -40.17
C GLU A 154 23.40 -23.32 -39.27
N MET A 155 23.11 -23.51 -37.98
CA MET A 155 22.94 -22.38 -37.04
C MET A 155 24.24 -21.60 -36.90
N SER A 156 25.40 -22.25 -36.87
CA SER A 156 26.69 -21.56 -36.86
C SER A 156 26.91 -20.73 -38.13
N LEU A 157 26.46 -21.21 -39.30
CA LEU A 157 26.47 -20.45 -40.55
C LEU A 157 25.51 -19.26 -40.50
N VAL A 158 24.33 -19.43 -39.91
CA VAL A 158 23.33 -18.35 -39.74
C VAL A 158 23.79 -17.32 -38.71
N ASP A 159 24.45 -17.72 -37.63
CA ASP A 159 25.05 -16.81 -36.65
C ASP A 159 26.24 -16.05 -37.24
N GLU A 160 27.04 -16.67 -38.11
CA GLU A 160 28.10 -16.00 -38.86
C GLU A 160 27.52 -14.95 -39.84
N ILE A 161 26.36 -15.22 -40.43
CA ILE A 161 25.59 -14.27 -41.27
C ILE A 161 24.92 -13.17 -40.43
N THR A 162 24.39 -13.49 -39.25
CA THR A 162 23.68 -12.54 -38.38
C THR A 162 24.66 -11.61 -37.67
N THR A 163 25.79 -12.13 -37.23
CA THR A 163 26.90 -11.35 -36.65
C THR A 163 27.55 -10.44 -37.69
N SER A 164 27.61 -10.86 -38.96
CA SER A 164 28.06 -10.00 -40.07
C SER A 164 27.02 -8.99 -40.55
N THR A 165 25.74 -9.16 -40.20
CA THR A 165 24.63 -8.25 -40.58
C THR A 165 24.21 -7.28 -39.44
N GLY A 166 24.67 -7.50 -38.20
CA GLY A 166 24.67 -6.49 -37.14
C GLY A 166 23.30 -6.09 -36.60
N LEU A 167 22.35 -7.02 -36.50
CA LEU A 167 21.01 -6.75 -35.96
C LEU A 167 20.72 -7.61 -34.72
N GLY A 168 21.22 -7.18 -33.56
CA GLY A 168 20.76 -7.64 -32.26
C GLY A 168 19.64 -6.71 -31.75
N PHE A 169 18.40 -7.18 -31.82
CA PHE A 169 17.25 -6.63 -31.07
C PHE A 169 17.11 -7.43 -29.77
N ASN A 170 16.69 -6.77 -28.69
CA ASN A 170 16.63 -7.18 -27.27
C ASN A 170 17.85 -6.61 -26.53
N ASP A 171 17.73 -5.66 -25.60
CA ASP A 171 17.00 -5.86 -24.34
C ASP A 171 16.92 -4.54 -23.52
N ILE A 172 16.09 -3.57 -23.92
CA ILE A 172 15.96 -2.25 -23.20
C ILE A 172 14.54 -2.01 -22.65
N ILE A 173 13.58 -2.90 -22.89
CA ILE A 173 12.17 -2.62 -22.59
C ILE A 173 11.70 -3.51 -21.43
N GLN A 174 11.93 -3.08 -20.18
CA GLN A 174 11.04 -3.51 -19.07
C GLN A 174 11.10 -2.72 -17.75
N ASP A 175 11.97 -1.73 -17.54
CA ASP A 175 12.03 -1.00 -16.25
C ASP A 175 11.58 0.47 -16.27
N ILE A 176 11.38 1.10 -17.44
CA ILE A 176 11.09 2.54 -17.52
C ILE A 176 9.60 2.88 -17.30
N GLU A 177 8.69 1.94 -17.56
CA GLU A 177 7.25 2.24 -17.64
C GLU A 177 6.55 2.39 -16.27
N VAL A 178 7.09 1.79 -15.20
CA VAL A 178 6.44 1.79 -13.86
C VAL A 178 6.78 3.04 -13.04
N ASP A 179 7.99 3.58 -13.18
CA ASP A 179 8.42 4.78 -12.43
C ASP A 179 7.72 6.06 -12.96
N GLU A 180 7.42 6.11 -14.26
CA GLU A 180 6.70 7.23 -14.88
C GLU A 180 5.22 7.29 -14.45
N GLU A 181 4.56 6.15 -14.23
CA GLU A 181 3.17 6.10 -13.75
C GLU A 181 3.06 6.60 -12.30
N LEU A 182 4.03 6.24 -11.45
CA LEU A 182 4.08 6.69 -10.06
C LEU A 182 4.33 8.20 -9.95
N GLU A 183 5.24 8.75 -10.75
CA GLU A 183 5.54 10.19 -10.77
C GLU A 183 4.33 11.02 -11.25
N PHE A 184 3.57 10.49 -12.22
CA PHE A 184 2.35 11.13 -12.70
C PHE A 184 1.27 11.21 -11.61
N MET A 185 1.05 10.13 -10.86
CA MET A 185 0.07 10.09 -9.76
C MET A 185 0.44 11.06 -8.62
N GLU A 186 1.72 11.12 -8.23
CA GLU A 186 2.17 12.05 -7.19
C GLU A 186 1.99 13.52 -7.58
N LYS A 187 2.19 13.84 -8.86
CA LYS A 187 2.06 15.20 -9.36
C LYS A 187 0.61 15.68 -9.35
N GLU A 188 -0.34 14.82 -9.75
CA GLU A 188 -1.76 15.14 -9.70
C GLU A 188 -2.24 15.46 -8.27
N GLU A 189 -1.77 14.71 -7.26
CA GLU A 189 -2.14 14.98 -5.86
C GLU A 189 -1.55 16.30 -5.35
N ARG A 190 -0.28 16.59 -5.66
CA ARG A 190 0.36 17.87 -5.29
C ARG A 190 -0.35 19.07 -5.93
N GLU A 191 -0.78 18.94 -7.18
CA GLU A 191 -1.54 19.99 -7.88
C GLU A 191 -2.94 20.21 -7.28
N LYS A 192 -3.63 19.15 -6.84
CA LYS A 192 -4.92 19.30 -6.13
C LYS A 192 -4.73 20.00 -4.78
N ALA A 193 -3.73 19.59 -4.00
CA ALA A 193 -3.45 20.20 -2.68
C ALA A 193 -3.07 21.69 -2.77
N THR A 194 -2.36 22.10 -3.82
CA THR A 194 -1.97 23.51 -4.03
C THR A 194 -3.14 24.36 -4.50
N LYS A 195 -4.01 23.84 -5.39
CA LYS A 195 -5.25 24.51 -5.81
C LYS A 195 -6.21 24.73 -4.64
N ASP A 196 -6.32 23.75 -3.75
CA ASP A 196 -7.17 23.87 -2.56
C ASP A 196 -6.66 24.90 -1.55
N ARG A 197 -5.34 25.03 -1.39
CA ARG A 197 -4.72 26.08 -0.55
C ARG A 197 -4.91 27.46 -1.15
N ALA A 198 -4.63 27.63 -2.44
CA ALA A 198 -4.79 28.89 -3.15
C ALA A 198 -6.25 29.38 -3.11
N ASN A 199 -7.23 28.48 -3.25
CA ASN A 199 -8.65 28.83 -3.16
C ASN A 199 -9.10 29.26 -1.76
N ARG A 200 -8.48 28.73 -0.69
CA ARG A 200 -8.75 29.18 0.69
C ARG A 200 -8.16 30.55 0.95
N GLU A 201 -6.91 30.77 0.57
CA GLU A 201 -6.22 32.05 0.73
C GLU A 201 -6.90 33.18 -0.07
N GLN A 202 -7.40 32.91 -1.27
CA GLN A 202 -8.15 33.89 -2.06
C GLN A 202 -9.49 34.27 -1.43
N LYS A 203 -10.19 33.31 -0.81
CA LYS A 203 -11.45 33.58 -0.10
C LYS A 203 -11.21 34.44 1.15
N GLU A 204 -10.21 34.10 1.94
CA GLU A 204 -9.85 34.85 3.15
C GLU A 204 -9.37 36.28 2.81
N ALA A 205 -8.61 36.45 1.73
CA ALA A 205 -8.17 37.77 1.26
C ALA A 205 -9.34 38.62 0.72
N ALA A 206 -10.32 38.00 0.06
CA ALA A 206 -11.52 38.68 -0.42
C ALA A 206 -12.42 39.15 0.73
N GLU A 207 -12.62 38.30 1.75
CA GLU A 207 -13.38 38.64 2.96
C GLU A 207 -12.70 39.78 3.74
N THR A 208 -11.37 39.72 3.88
CA THR A 208 -10.60 40.77 4.59
C THR A 208 -10.67 42.12 3.86
N LYS A 209 -10.62 42.12 2.52
CA LYS A 209 -10.79 43.35 1.72
C LYS A 209 -12.20 43.94 1.88
N GLN A 210 -13.25 43.12 1.80
CA GLN A 210 -14.62 43.61 1.98
C GLN A 210 -14.84 44.23 3.37
N ILE A 211 -14.23 43.65 4.41
CA ILE A 211 -14.29 44.20 5.78
C ILE A 211 -13.55 45.55 5.87
N LEU A 212 -12.38 45.67 5.25
CA LEU A 212 -11.60 46.91 5.23
C LEU A 212 -12.32 48.03 4.48
N ASP A 213 -12.92 47.73 3.33
CA ASP A 213 -13.66 48.71 2.52
C ASP A 213 -14.91 49.21 3.29
N ALA A 214 -15.64 48.31 3.96
CA ALA A 214 -16.78 48.68 4.80
C ALA A 214 -16.39 49.56 6.01
N LEU A 215 -15.20 49.34 6.60
CA LEU A 215 -14.68 50.17 7.68
C LEU A 215 -14.21 51.55 7.19
N ASN A 216 -13.70 51.64 5.96
CA ASN A 216 -13.27 52.89 5.35
C ASN A 216 -14.47 53.79 4.99
N ASP A 217 -15.54 53.20 4.44
CA ASP A 217 -16.79 53.91 4.16
C ASP A 217 -17.48 54.42 5.44
N ALA A 218 -17.40 53.66 6.53
CA ALA A 218 -17.87 54.09 7.85
C ALA A 218 -17.01 55.22 8.47
N GLY A 219 -15.71 55.28 8.13
CA GLY A 219 -14.79 56.32 8.60
C GLY A 219 -14.95 57.66 7.88
N ILE A 220 -15.42 57.66 6.63
CA ILE A 220 -15.66 58.88 5.85
C ILE A 220 -16.95 59.58 6.31
N SER A 221 -17.95 58.84 6.82
CA SER A 221 -19.20 59.41 7.33
C SER A 221 -19.07 60.14 8.68
N ALA A 222 -17.97 59.97 9.42
CA ALA A 222 -17.80 60.56 10.76
C ALA A 222 -17.00 61.88 10.78
N LYS A 223 -16.53 62.38 9.63
CA LYS A 223 -15.70 63.60 9.55
C LYS A 223 -16.41 64.86 9.07
N ASP A 224 -17.70 64.80 8.70
CA ASP A 224 -18.39 65.94 8.08
C ASP A 224 -19.34 66.72 9.02
N ASP A 225 -19.26 66.51 10.34
CA ASP A 225 -20.01 67.30 11.32
C ASP A 225 -19.10 67.78 12.47
N ARG A 226 -18.40 68.91 12.25
CA ARG A 226 -18.14 70.01 13.21
C ARG A 226 -17.01 70.92 12.71
N SER A 227 -17.39 72.03 12.07
CA SER A 227 -16.55 73.22 12.04
C SER A 227 -16.86 74.13 13.23
N THR A 228 -15.82 74.56 13.96
CA THR A 228 -15.54 75.95 14.43
C THR A 228 -14.98 76.05 15.86
N GLN A 229 -13.93 76.89 15.95
CA GLN A 229 -13.36 77.60 17.10
C GLN A 229 -12.32 76.91 18.00
N SER A 230 -11.09 77.47 17.91
CA SER A 230 -10.35 78.14 19.00
C SER A 230 -8.93 77.61 19.28
N LYS A 231 -7.95 78.47 18.97
CA LYS A 231 -6.69 78.77 19.67
C LYS A 231 -5.70 77.61 19.99
N GLY A 232 -4.46 77.73 19.49
CA GLY A 232 -3.29 76.96 19.99
C GLY A 232 -2.76 77.50 21.34
N PRO A 233 -1.46 77.36 21.69
CA PRO A 233 -0.49 76.25 21.56
C PRO A 233 -0.04 75.71 22.96
N GLU A 234 0.96 74.80 23.03
CA GLU A 234 1.92 74.46 24.13
C GLU A 234 2.12 72.93 24.26
N LEU A 235 3.26 72.37 23.84
CA LEU A 235 4.52 72.20 24.59
C LEU A 235 4.34 71.48 25.95
N ILE A 236 4.92 70.28 26.08
CA ILE A 236 6.01 69.98 27.03
C ILE A 236 6.57 68.57 26.73
N SER A 237 7.87 68.60 26.49
CA SER A 237 8.92 67.56 26.56
C SER A 237 8.73 66.46 27.62
N ASN A 238 9.23 65.25 27.34
CA ASN A 238 10.49 64.84 27.98
C ASN A 238 11.11 63.60 27.32
N GLU A 239 12.41 63.71 27.04
CA GLU A 239 13.31 62.59 26.80
C GLU A 239 13.45 61.75 28.07
N GLN A 240 13.65 60.44 27.93
CA GLN A 240 14.77 59.76 28.58
C GLN A 240 14.91 58.31 28.11
N SER A 241 15.98 58.09 27.36
CA SER A 241 16.70 56.83 27.22
C SER A 241 16.96 56.18 28.58
N ILE A 242 16.89 54.86 28.67
CA ILE A 242 17.93 54.02 29.29
C ILE A 242 17.78 52.59 28.76
N SER A 243 18.90 52.14 28.21
CA SER A 243 19.27 50.77 27.88
C SER A 243 19.21 49.82 29.07
N ILE A 244 18.74 48.59 28.86
CA ILE A 244 19.23 47.44 29.64
C ILE A 244 19.69 46.37 28.66
N ALA A 245 20.93 45.96 28.90
CA ALA A 245 21.86 45.33 27.99
C ALA A 245 21.65 43.82 27.83
N ALA A 246 22.11 43.35 26.67
CA ALA A 246 22.47 41.97 26.41
C ALA A 246 23.46 41.43 27.44
N VAL A 247 23.26 40.18 27.85
CA VAL A 247 24.32 39.31 28.37
C VAL A 247 24.25 38.01 27.57
N GLU A 248 24.98 37.97 26.47
CA GLU A 248 25.64 36.76 26.02
C GLU A 248 26.88 36.54 26.89
N LYS A 249 27.15 35.28 27.28
CA LYS A 249 28.48 34.67 27.27
C LYS A 249 28.40 33.14 27.53
N PRO A 250 29.45 32.36 27.21
CA PRO A 250 29.34 31.09 26.47
C PRO A 250 29.90 29.86 27.23
N ILE A 251 29.71 28.68 26.63
CA ILE A 251 30.54 27.45 26.57
C ILE A 251 31.59 27.22 27.69
N SER A 252 31.49 26.10 28.43
CA SER A 252 32.43 24.95 28.39
C SER A 252 32.30 24.03 29.62
N GLU A 253 31.93 22.76 29.41
CA GLU A 253 32.68 21.51 29.74
C GLU A 253 31.79 20.29 29.53
#